data_AF-A0A1G0E0W5-F1
#
_entry.id   AF-A0A1G0E0W5-F1
#
_cell.length_a   1.000
_cell.length_b   1.000
_cell.length_c   1.000
_cell.angle_alpha   90.00
_cell.angle_beta   90.00
_cell.angle_gamma   90.00
#
_symmetry.space_group_name_H-M   'P 1'
#
loop_
_entity.id
_entity.type
_entity.pdbx_description
1 polymer ?
#
loop_
_entity_poly.entity_id
_entity_poly.type
_entity_poly.pdbx_seq_one_letter_code
_entity_poly.pdbx_strand_id
1 'polypeptide(L)'
;VDFGASDMPLKPEELDRNGLMQFPTVIGGVVPVVNLPGIAAGALKLDGATLAAIYLGKITKWNDPALAALNKDIKLPDSNITVVHRSDGSGTTFIFTNYLAKASSEWKSAVGEGTAVSWKAGTGGKGNEGVASYVQRIKNSIGYVEYAYALQNKMNTVQMQNRDGQFVMPGDVSFKAAAANAQWDKAPGFYKILTDETGKESWPISGATFVLMHKVQEKSATGKEVLKFFDWAYGKGDKLASDLDYVPLPENVQNLIRKAWKDQIRDASGLPLTK
;
A
#
# COMPACT_ATOMS: atom_id res chain seq x y z
N VAL A 1 22.85 -1.81 6.66
CA VAL A 1 21.80 -1.34 7.60
C VAL A 1 21.47 -2.47 8.56
N ASP A 2 20.96 -2.17 9.75
CA ASP A 2 20.64 -3.21 10.75
C ASP A 2 19.30 -3.92 10.48
N PHE A 3 18.40 -3.23 9.77
CA PHE A 3 17.19 -3.80 9.19
C PHE A 3 16.86 -3.10 7.86
N GLY A 4 16.19 -3.82 6.96
CA GLY A 4 15.57 -3.26 5.76
C GLY A 4 14.07 -3.04 5.98
N ALA A 5 13.45 -2.21 5.14
CA ALA A 5 11.99 -2.02 5.12
C ALA A 5 11.48 -2.11 3.68
N SER A 6 10.34 -2.78 3.47
CA SER A 6 9.74 -2.98 2.14
C SER A 6 8.23 -3.18 2.27
N ASP A 7 7.44 -2.55 1.39
CA ASP A 7 6.00 -2.83 1.28
C ASP A 7 5.69 -4.00 0.34
N MET A 8 6.69 -4.46 -0.42
CA MET A 8 6.61 -5.71 -1.18
C MET A 8 7.18 -6.84 -0.30
N PRO A 9 6.34 -7.74 0.24
CA PRO A 9 6.84 -8.85 1.04
C PRO A 9 7.65 -9.80 0.15
N LEU A 10 8.74 -10.31 0.69
CA LEU A 10 9.51 -11.36 0.02
C LEU A 10 8.78 -12.69 0.16
N LYS A 11 8.85 -13.52 -0.88
CA LYS A 11 8.32 -14.88 -0.81
C LYS A 11 9.13 -15.72 0.19
N PRO A 12 8.54 -16.74 0.83
CA PRO A 12 9.25 -17.59 1.80
C PRO A 12 10.56 -18.17 1.25
N GLU A 13 10.59 -18.58 -0.01
CA GLU A 13 11.79 -19.17 -0.63
C GLU A 13 12.92 -18.15 -0.81
N GLU A 14 12.58 -16.88 -1.01
CA GLU A 14 13.55 -15.78 -1.10
C GLU A 14 14.06 -15.39 0.29
N LEU A 15 13.20 -15.40 1.31
CA LEU A 15 13.60 -15.20 2.70
C LEU A 15 14.62 -16.26 3.12
N ASP A 16 14.31 -17.53 2.85
CA ASP A 16 15.19 -18.64 3.21
C ASP A 16 16.52 -18.60 2.46
N ARG A 17 16.49 -18.34 1.15
CA ARG A 17 17.71 -18.19 0.34
C ARG A 17 18.67 -17.12 0.87
N ASN A 18 18.12 -16.01 1.38
CA ASN A 18 18.91 -14.89 1.87
C ASN A 18 19.14 -14.92 3.39
N GLY A 19 18.65 -15.95 4.09
CA GLY A 19 18.72 -16.02 5.55
C GLY A 19 18.03 -14.85 6.24
N LEU A 20 16.91 -14.39 5.69
CA LEU A 20 16.13 -13.25 6.20
C LEU A 20 14.84 -13.72 6.87
N MET A 21 14.44 -13.00 7.90
CA MET A 21 13.09 -13.01 8.44
C MET A 21 12.41 -11.70 8.05
N GLN A 22 11.14 -11.76 7.66
CA GLN A 22 10.29 -10.57 7.56
C GLN A 22 9.18 -10.60 8.61
N PHE A 23 8.68 -9.42 8.97
CA PHE A 23 7.46 -9.27 9.76
C PHE A 23 6.78 -7.93 9.44
N PRO A 24 5.44 -7.87 9.41
CA PRO A 24 4.72 -6.63 9.15
C PRO A 24 4.79 -5.71 10.37
N THR A 25 4.63 -4.41 10.19
CA THR A 25 4.64 -3.41 11.29
C THR A 25 3.34 -2.65 11.44
N VAL A 26 2.86 -2.04 10.34
CA VAL A 26 1.59 -1.31 10.26
C VAL A 26 0.90 -1.61 8.92
N ILE A 27 -0.39 -1.31 8.86
CA ILE A 27 -1.19 -1.38 7.64
C ILE A 27 -1.57 0.03 7.22
N GLY A 28 -1.45 0.33 5.93
CA GLY A 28 -1.87 1.60 5.34
C GLY A 28 -2.71 1.38 4.08
N GLY A 29 -3.05 2.48 3.43
CA GLY A 29 -3.76 2.47 2.16
C GLY A 29 -3.01 3.27 1.10
N VAL A 30 -2.87 2.69 -0.09
CA VAL A 30 -2.51 3.46 -1.27
C VAL A 30 -3.78 4.07 -1.84
N VAL A 31 -3.79 5.36 -2.06
CA VAL A 31 -4.98 6.11 -2.46
C VAL A 31 -4.74 6.84 -3.77
N PRO A 32 -5.66 6.74 -4.75
CA PRO A 32 -5.65 7.65 -5.87
C PRO A 32 -6.00 9.06 -5.39
N VAL A 33 -5.18 10.02 -5.81
CA VAL A 33 -5.34 11.43 -5.53
C VAL A 33 -5.45 12.19 -6.85
N VAL A 34 -6.33 13.17 -6.89
CA VAL A 34 -6.63 13.94 -8.10
C VAL A 34 -6.47 15.42 -7.88
N ASN A 35 -6.22 16.16 -8.95
CA ASN A 35 -6.33 17.61 -8.99
C ASN A 35 -7.37 18.00 -10.03
N LEU A 36 -8.62 18.03 -9.61
CA LEU A 36 -9.77 18.33 -10.46
C LEU A 36 -10.48 19.59 -9.97
N PRO A 37 -10.16 20.77 -10.52
CA PRO A 37 -10.84 22.00 -10.17
C PRO A 37 -12.35 21.88 -10.39
N GLY A 38 -13.14 22.27 -9.38
CA GLY A 38 -14.60 22.21 -9.44
C GLY A 38 -15.22 20.87 -9.03
N ILE A 39 -14.42 19.84 -8.75
CA ILE A 39 -14.89 18.58 -8.16
C ILE A 39 -14.60 18.58 -6.66
N ALA A 40 -15.62 18.34 -5.84
CA ALA A 40 -15.48 18.30 -4.39
C ALA A 40 -14.56 17.14 -3.94
N ALA A 41 -13.91 17.34 -2.80
CA ALA A 41 -13.03 16.32 -2.23
C ALA A 41 -13.80 15.02 -1.94
N GLY A 42 -13.26 13.87 -2.38
CA GLY A 42 -13.93 12.57 -2.16
C GLY A 42 -15.16 12.31 -3.03
N ALA A 43 -15.54 13.23 -3.93
CA ALA A 43 -16.75 13.05 -4.74
C ALA A 43 -16.55 12.10 -5.94
N LEU A 44 -15.32 12.05 -6.48
CA LEU A 44 -15.01 11.19 -7.63
C LEU A 44 -15.00 9.72 -7.20
N LYS A 45 -15.74 8.89 -7.93
CA LYS A 45 -15.81 7.44 -7.80
C LYS A 45 -15.04 6.77 -8.94
N LEU A 46 -14.21 5.79 -8.61
CA LEU A 46 -13.49 4.95 -9.56
C LEU A 46 -13.70 3.47 -9.22
N ASP A 47 -13.71 2.62 -10.23
CA ASP A 47 -13.51 1.18 -10.06
C ASP A 47 -12.11 0.78 -10.55
N GLY A 48 -11.71 -0.45 -10.26
CA GLY A 48 -10.36 -0.92 -10.61
C GLY A 48 -10.13 -1.02 -12.12
N ALA A 49 -11.16 -1.34 -12.91
CA ALA A 49 -11.05 -1.46 -14.37
C ALA A 49 -10.82 -0.09 -15.03
N THR A 50 -11.58 0.93 -14.60
CA THR A 50 -11.47 2.32 -15.06
C THR A 50 -10.13 2.91 -14.62
N LEU A 51 -9.70 2.66 -13.38
CA LEU A 51 -8.39 3.10 -12.91
C LEU A 51 -7.25 2.47 -13.73
N ALA A 52 -7.32 1.16 -14.01
CA ALA A 52 -6.35 0.49 -14.87
C ALA A 52 -6.35 1.08 -16.30
N ALA A 53 -7.51 1.37 -16.87
CA ALA A 53 -7.63 1.95 -18.21
C ALA A 53 -7.05 3.38 -18.29
N ILE A 54 -7.16 4.17 -17.22
CA ILE A 54 -6.48 5.47 -17.10
C ILE A 54 -4.96 5.27 -17.14
N TYR A 55 -4.42 4.38 -16.32
CA TYR A 55 -2.97 4.15 -16.25
C TYR A 55 -2.39 3.42 -17.48
N LEU A 56 -3.24 2.74 -18.27
CA LEU A 56 -2.90 2.23 -19.60
C LEU A 56 -2.90 3.33 -20.68
N GLY A 57 -3.40 4.53 -20.38
CA GLY A 57 -3.54 5.63 -21.34
C GLY A 57 -4.71 5.45 -22.31
N LYS A 58 -5.68 4.58 -22.00
CA LYS A 58 -6.88 4.37 -22.82
C LYS A 58 -7.98 5.37 -22.51
N ILE A 59 -8.19 5.64 -21.23
CA ILE A 59 -9.05 6.74 -20.77
C ILE A 59 -8.16 7.96 -20.63
N THR A 60 -8.31 8.90 -21.55
CA THR A 60 -7.44 10.09 -21.66
C THR A 60 -8.14 11.39 -21.27
N LYS A 61 -9.46 11.36 -21.05
CA LYS A 61 -10.26 12.51 -20.64
C LYS A 61 -11.13 12.21 -19.44
N TRP A 62 -11.36 13.21 -18.60
CA TRP A 62 -12.16 13.06 -17.38
C TRP A 62 -13.64 12.83 -17.65
N ASN A 63 -14.19 13.29 -18.78
CA ASN A 63 -15.59 13.06 -19.18
C ASN A 63 -15.79 11.76 -19.99
N ASP A 64 -14.82 10.85 -19.99
CA ASP A 64 -14.94 9.56 -20.67
C ASP A 64 -16.22 8.82 -20.24
N PRO A 65 -16.94 8.14 -21.15
CA PRO A 65 -18.18 7.44 -20.82
C PRO A 65 -18.07 6.45 -19.66
N ALA A 66 -16.93 5.76 -19.50
CA ALA A 66 -16.72 4.84 -18.38
C ALA A 66 -16.67 5.59 -17.04
N LEU A 67 -15.96 6.73 -16.99
CA LEU A 67 -15.93 7.59 -15.80
C LEU A 67 -17.29 8.22 -15.51
N ALA A 68 -17.97 8.72 -16.54
CA ALA A 68 -19.29 9.33 -16.42
C ALA A 68 -20.34 8.33 -15.89
N ALA A 69 -20.26 7.06 -16.29
CA ALA A 69 -21.17 6.02 -15.81
C ALA A 69 -21.09 5.79 -14.30
N LEU A 70 -19.90 5.94 -13.70
CA LEU A 70 -19.68 5.80 -12.25
C LEU A 70 -20.05 7.07 -11.45
N ASN A 71 -20.15 8.22 -12.13
CA ASN A 71 -20.16 9.55 -11.54
C ASN A 71 -21.36 10.40 -12.02
N LYS A 72 -22.55 9.81 -12.10
CA LYS A 72 -23.76 10.47 -12.63
C LYS A 72 -24.15 11.76 -11.89
N ASP A 73 -23.74 11.87 -10.62
CA ASP A 73 -24.11 12.97 -9.73
C ASP A 73 -23.14 14.17 -9.82
N ILE A 74 -22.03 14.06 -10.58
CA ILE A 74 -21.05 15.14 -10.73
C ILE A 74 -20.77 15.44 -12.20
N LYS A 75 -20.56 16.72 -12.50
CA LYS A 75 -20.22 17.17 -13.86
C LYS A 75 -18.72 17.02 -14.09
N LEU A 76 -18.33 15.96 -14.78
CA LEU A 76 -16.93 15.73 -15.14
C LEU A 76 -16.45 16.71 -16.23
N PRO A 77 -15.24 17.26 -16.12
CA PRO A 77 -14.72 18.21 -17.10
C PRO A 77 -14.29 17.52 -18.41
N ASP A 78 -14.45 18.21 -19.54
CA ASP A 78 -13.83 17.82 -20.82
C ASP A 78 -12.36 18.24 -20.84
N SER A 79 -11.57 17.65 -19.95
CA SER A 79 -10.13 17.93 -19.82
C SER A 79 -9.34 16.64 -19.88
N ASN A 80 -8.15 16.72 -20.49
CA ASN A 80 -7.24 15.59 -20.56
C ASN A 80 -6.78 15.17 -19.15
N ILE A 81 -6.60 13.87 -18.95
CA ILE A 81 -6.05 13.28 -17.73
C ILE A 81 -4.53 13.31 -17.83
N THR A 82 -3.87 13.87 -16.82
CA THR A 82 -2.41 13.71 -16.66
C THR A 82 -2.11 12.67 -15.59
N VAL A 83 -1.59 11.52 -16.01
CA VAL A 83 -1.18 10.46 -15.09
C VAL A 83 0.15 10.81 -14.43
N VAL A 84 0.24 10.58 -13.13
CA VAL A 84 1.46 10.66 -12.33
C VAL A 84 1.72 9.30 -11.69
N HIS A 85 2.96 8.83 -11.77
CA HIS A 85 3.40 7.58 -11.17
C HIS A 85 4.76 7.77 -10.47
N ARG A 86 5.24 6.75 -9.75
CA ARG A 86 6.58 6.76 -9.17
C ARG A 86 7.66 6.61 -10.23
N SER A 87 8.78 7.33 -10.09
CA SER A 87 9.97 7.17 -10.93
C SER A 87 11.03 6.24 -10.34
N ASP A 88 10.95 5.97 -9.03
CA ASP A 88 11.86 5.12 -8.27
C ASP A 88 11.23 3.77 -7.91
N GLY A 89 12.08 2.77 -7.60
CA GLY A 89 11.64 1.48 -7.10
C GLY A 89 10.86 1.64 -5.79
N SER A 90 9.62 1.14 -5.76
CA SER A 90 8.65 1.53 -4.74
C SER A 90 7.72 0.39 -4.33
N GLY A 91 7.59 0.18 -3.02
CA GLY A 91 6.57 -0.71 -2.46
C GLY A 91 5.15 -0.19 -2.68
N THR A 92 4.93 1.13 -2.64
CA THR A 92 3.66 1.76 -3.05
C THR A 92 3.29 1.42 -4.49
N THR A 93 4.27 1.41 -5.40
CA THR A 93 4.07 0.98 -6.80
C THR A 93 3.72 -0.49 -6.86
N PHE A 94 4.38 -1.34 -6.08
CA PHE A 94 4.03 -2.76 -6.02
C PHE A 94 2.57 -2.95 -5.57
N ILE A 95 2.14 -2.33 -4.47
CA ILE A 95 0.76 -2.44 -3.97
C ILE A 95 -0.23 -1.96 -5.05
N PHE A 96 0.03 -0.79 -5.64
CA PHE A 96 -0.84 -0.22 -6.66
C PHE A 96 -0.94 -1.10 -7.91
N THR A 97 0.19 -1.54 -8.46
CA THR A 97 0.22 -2.35 -9.68
C THR A 97 -0.29 -3.77 -9.46
N ASN A 98 -0.10 -4.34 -8.26
CA ASN A 98 -0.71 -5.61 -7.88
C ASN A 98 -2.24 -5.50 -7.84
N TYR A 99 -2.79 -4.41 -7.29
CA TYR A 99 -4.24 -4.17 -7.36
C TYR A 99 -4.72 -4.05 -8.82
N LEU A 100 -4.04 -3.26 -9.65
CA LEU A 100 -4.41 -3.12 -11.06
C LEU A 100 -4.35 -4.44 -11.83
N ALA A 101 -3.36 -5.30 -11.53
CA ALA A 101 -3.24 -6.63 -12.12
C ALA A 101 -4.36 -7.59 -11.69
N LYS A 102 -4.95 -7.40 -10.50
CA LYS A 102 -6.15 -8.13 -10.07
C LYS A 102 -7.41 -7.59 -10.73
N ALA A 103 -7.51 -6.27 -10.87
CA ALA A 103 -8.70 -5.60 -11.40
C ALA A 103 -8.81 -5.62 -12.93
N SER A 104 -7.69 -5.79 -13.65
CA SER A 104 -7.65 -5.77 -15.12
C SER A 104 -6.70 -6.82 -15.68
N SER A 105 -7.26 -7.76 -16.43
CA SER A 105 -6.49 -8.78 -17.17
C SER A 105 -5.57 -8.15 -18.21
N GLU A 106 -5.98 -7.03 -18.81
CA GLU A 106 -5.17 -6.28 -19.75
C GLU A 106 -3.99 -5.59 -19.07
N TRP A 107 -4.20 -4.97 -17.90
CA TRP A 107 -3.08 -4.43 -17.12
C TRP A 107 -2.08 -5.53 -16.78
N LYS A 108 -2.58 -6.66 -16.29
CA LYS A 108 -1.77 -7.82 -15.90
C LYS A 108 -0.90 -8.33 -17.06
N SER A 109 -1.43 -8.38 -18.27
CA SER A 109 -0.68 -8.85 -19.45
C SER A 109 0.26 -7.80 -20.04
N ALA A 110 -0.15 -6.53 -20.07
CA ALA A 110 0.59 -5.46 -20.75
C ALA A 110 1.67 -4.78 -19.88
N VAL A 111 1.49 -4.78 -18.57
CA VAL A 111 2.35 -4.08 -17.60
C VAL A 111 2.79 -5.00 -16.46
N GLY A 112 1.86 -5.76 -15.87
CA GLY A 112 2.12 -6.62 -14.72
C GLY A 112 2.22 -5.85 -13.39
N GLU A 113 2.95 -6.42 -12.44
CA GLU A 113 3.12 -5.88 -11.09
C GLU A 113 4.59 -5.94 -10.65
N GLY A 114 4.99 -5.00 -9.79
CA GLY A 114 6.34 -4.94 -9.27
C GLY A 114 6.66 -3.60 -8.64
N THR A 115 7.85 -3.47 -8.05
CA THR A 115 8.33 -2.20 -7.48
C THR A 115 8.71 -1.18 -8.56
N ALA A 116 8.96 -1.64 -9.78
CA ALA A 116 9.13 -0.86 -10.99
C ALA A 116 8.50 -1.60 -12.17
N VAL A 117 7.79 -0.89 -13.03
CA VAL A 117 7.11 -1.43 -14.22
C VAL A 117 7.28 -0.47 -15.40
N SER A 118 7.08 -0.98 -16.61
CA SER A 118 7.10 -0.17 -17.84
C SER A 118 5.78 0.55 -18.04
N TRP A 119 5.62 1.71 -17.38
CA TRP A 119 4.44 2.57 -17.51
C TRP A 119 4.16 2.95 -18.96
N LYS A 120 2.89 2.92 -19.37
CA LYS A 120 2.46 3.26 -20.74
C LYS A 120 2.22 4.76 -20.93
N ALA A 121 1.96 5.48 -19.84
CA ALA A 121 1.69 6.90 -19.84
C ALA A 121 2.06 7.52 -18.49
N GLY A 122 2.21 8.84 -18.50
CA GLY A 122 2.32 9.66 -17.30
C GLY A 122 3.72 10.23 -17.06
N THR A 123 3.84 10.97 -15.96
CA THR A 123 5.09 11.60 -15.51
C THR A 123 5.53 10.98 -14.19
N GLY A 124 6.81 10.69 -14.06
CA GLY A 124 7.40 10.05 -12.89
C GLY A 124 7.79 11.05 -11.79
N GLY A 125 7.14 11.00 -10.63
CA GLY A 125 7.54 11.68 -9.40
C GLY A 125 8.38 10.77 -8.50
N LYS A 126 9.46 11.31 -7.92
CA LYS A 126 10.31 10.54 -6.99
C LYS A 126 9.70 10.52 -5.59
N GLY A 127 9.53 9.34 -4.99
CA GLY A 127 8.89 9.21 -3.67
C GLY A 127 7.40 9.53 -3.68
N ASN A 128 6.73 9.39 -2.52
CA ASN A 128 5.34 9.81 -2.37
C ASN A 128 5.21 11.34 -2.51
N GLU A 129 6.19 12.07 -2.01
CA GLU A 129 6.32 13.53 -2.03
C GLU A 129 6.40 14.07 -3.45
N GLY A 130 7.16 13.41 -4.33
CA GLY A 130 7.26 13.80 -5.73
C GLY A 130 5.94 13.62 -6.46
N VAL A 131 5.26 12.49 -6.23
CA VAL A 131 3.92 12.25 -6.80
C VAL A 131 2.91 13.27 -6.26
N ALA A 132 2.87 13.49 -4.95
CA ALA A 132 1.99 14.45 -4.30
C ALA A 132 2.18 15.87 -4.85
N SER A 133 3.44 16.32 -4.94
CA SER A 133 3.81 17.64 -5.48
C SER A 133 3.37 17.81 -6.93
N TYR A 134 3.56 16.79 -7.77
CA TYR A 134 3.12 16.83 -9.17
C TYR A 134 1.60 16.90 -9.27
N VAL A 135 0.88 16.07 -8.52
CA VAL A 135 -0.60 16.10 -8.55
C VAL A 135 -1.11 17.47 -8.11
N GLN A 136 -0.60 18.04 -7.03
CA GLN A 136 -1.03 19.37 -6.56
C GLN A 136 -0.79 20.49 -7.58
N ARG A 137 0.29 20.41 -8.38
CA ARG A 137 0.66 21.46 -9.34
C ARG A 137 0.00 21.29 -10.71
N ILE A 138 -0.20 20.05 -11.13
CA ILE A 138 -0.71 19.72 -12.47
C ILE A 138 -2.23 19.60 -12.40
N LYS A 139 -2.94 20.57 -12.97
CA LYS A 139 -4.39 20.49 -13.11
C LYS A 139 -4.78 19.27 -13.94
N ASN A 140 -5.92 18.69 -13.62
CA ASN A 140 -6.49 17.51 -14.26
C ASN A 140 -5.60 16.26 -14.15
N SER A 141 -4.80 16.17 -13.10
CA SER A 141 -3.92 15.03 -12.86
C SER A 141 -4.51 13.99 -11.92
N ILE A 142 -3.98 12.78 -12.01
CA ILE A 142 -4.22 11.66 -11.09
C ILE A 142 -2.89 11.00 -10.74
N GLY A 143 -2.67 10.74 -9.46
CA GLY A 143 -1.53 9.99 -8.94
C GLY A 143 -1.97 9.00 -7.87
N TYR A 144 -1.04 8.21 -7.36
CA TYR A 144 -1.25 7.34 -6.20
C TYR A 144 -0.20 7.63 -5.13
N VAL A 145 -0.65 7.76 -3.89
CA VAL A 145 0.22 8.01 -2.74
C VAL A 145 -0.25 7.17 -1.56
N GLU A 146 0.63 6.95 -0.59
CA GLU A 146 0.20 6.46 0.73
C GLU A 146 -0.69 7.52 1.39
N TYR A 147 -1.75 7.08 2.09
CA TYR A 147 -2.83 7.94 2.59
C TYR A 147 -2.37 9.08 3.49
N ALA A 148 -1.36 8.88 4.34
CA ALA A 148 -0.84 9.95 5.19
C ALA A 148 -0.33 11.14 4.37
N TYR A 149 0.27 10.90 3.20
CA TYR A 149 0.68 11.97 2.29
C TYR A 149 -0.51 12.73 1.73
N ALA A 150 -1.60 12.05 1.39
CA ALA A 150 -2.80 12.71 0.91
C ALA A 150 -3.39 13.64 1.99
N LEU A 151 -3.45 13.19 3.24
CA LEU A 151 -3.99 13.97 4.35
C LEU A 151 -3.11 15.17 4.73
N GLN A 152 -1.81 14.93 4.95
CA GLN A 152 -0.86 15.98 5.32
C GLN A 152 -0.78 17.09 4.26
N ASN A 153 -0.95 16.71 2.98
CA ASN A 153 -0.94 17.65 1.85
C ASN A 153 -2.34 18.11 1.42
N LYS A 154 -3.40 17.77 2.17
CA LYS A 154 -4.79 18.16 1.91
C LYS A 154 -5.25 17.87 0.47
N MET A 155 -4.85 16.70 -0.03
CA MET A 155 -5.10 16.28 -1.41
C MET A 155 -6.54 15.77 -1.56
N ASN A 156 -7.09 15.89 -2.78
CA ASN A 156 -8.39 15.34 -3.10
C ASN A 156 -8.25 13.84 -3.39
N THR A 157 -8.71 13.00 -2.45
CA THR A 157 -8.79 11.54 -2.62
C THR A 157 -10.07 11.14 -3.36
N VAL A 158 -10.10 9.93 -3.90
CA VAL A 158 -11.28 9.35 -4.57
C VAL A 158 -11.97 8.28 -3.71
N GLN A 159 -13.22 7.98 -4.02
CA GLN A 159 -13.86 6.72 -3.62
C GLN A 159 -13.45 5.61 -4.58
N MET A 160 -13.17 4.42 -4.04
CA MET A 160 -12.91 3.23 -4.85
C MET A 160 -14.03 2.20 -4.67
N GLN A 161 -14.46 1.59 -5.77
CA GLN A 161 -15.28 0.38 -5.70
C GLN A 161 -14.43 -0.77 -5.15
N ASN A 162 -14.89 -1.38 -4.07
CA ASN A 162 -14.26 -2.58 -3.51
C ASN A 162 -14.75 -3.86 -4.18
N ARG A 163 -14.16 -4.98 -3.78
CA ARG A 163 -14.48 -6.32 -4.30
C ARG A 163 -15.96 -6.70 -4.20
N ASP A 164 -16.65 -6.20 -3.17
CA ASP A 164 -18.06 -6.47 -2.90
C ASP A 164 -18.99 -5.44 -3.60
N GLY A 165 -18.44 -4.61 -4.49
CA GLY A 165 -19.17 -3.66 -5.32
C GLY A 165 -19.55 -2.35 -4.63
N GLN A 166 -19.11 -2.11 -3.39
CA GLN A 166 -19.39 -0.89 -2.63
C GLN A 166 -18.34 0.19 -2.92
N PHE A 167 -18.77 1.44 -3.03
CA PHE A 167 -17.85 2.58 -3.05
C PHE A 167 -17.49 2.98 -1.63
N VAL A 168 -16.20 2.91 -1.31
CA VAL A 168 -15.66 3.20 0.01
C VAL A 168 -14.70 4.38 -0.06
N MET A 169 -14.65 5.17 1.01
CA MET A 169 -13.62 6.20 1.20
C MET A 169 -12.37 5.59 1.82
N PRO A 170 -11.17 6.08 1.50
CA PRO A 170 -9.97 5.68 2.22
C PRO A 170 -9.98 6.27 3.63
N GLY A 171 -9.51 5.48 4.60
CA GLY A 171 -9.33 5.90 5.98
C GLY A 171 -9.36 4.73 6.95
N ASP A 172 -9.24 5.03 8.24
CA ASP A 172 -9.15 4.07 9.34
C ASP A 172 -10.13 2.90 9.25
N VAL A 173 -11.41 3.19 9.03
CA VAL A 173 -12.47 2.17 9.01
C VAL A 173 -12.24 1.19 7.84
N SER A 174 -11.98 1.70 6.65
CA SER A 174 -11.85 0.87 5.45
C SER A 174 -10.53 0.11 5.39
N PHE A 175 -9.45 0.67 5.93
CA PHE A 175 -8.18 -0.02 6.08
C PHE A 175 -8.24 -1.12 7.15
N LYS A 176 -8.90 -0.87 8.28
CA LYS A 176 -9.17 -1.89 9.31
C LYS A 176 -10.03 -3.02 8.77
N ALA A 177 -11.05 -2.71 7.97
CA ALA A 177 -11.87 -3.73 7.32
C ALA A 177 -11.06 -4.63 6.38
N ALA A 178 -10.17 -4.06 5.55
CA ALA A 178 -9.26 -4.86 4.71
C ALA A 178 -8.29 -5.70 5.56
N ALA A 179 -7.72 -5.11 6.62
CA ALA A 179 -6.81 -5.78 7.54
C ALA A 179 -7.45 -6.95 8.30
N ALA A 180 -8.70 -6.81 8.74
CA ALA A 180 -9.41 -7.84 9.52
C ALA A 180 -9.65 -9.12 8.71
N ASN A 181 -9.72 -9.01 7.39
CA ASN A 181 -9.84 -10.16 6.49
C ASN A 181 -8.48 -10.81 6.15
N ALA A 182 -7.38 -10.24 6.65
CA ALA A 182 -6.05 -10.80 6.47
C ALA A 182 -5.79 -11.99 7.41
N GLN A 183 -5.81 -13.19 6.86
CA GLN A 183 -5.49 -14.44 7.57
C GLN A 183 -3.97 -14.60 7.81
N TRP A 184 -3.40 -13.76 8.68
CA TRP A 184 -1.95 -13.72 8.99
C TRP A 184 -1.40 -15.02 9.58
N ASP A 185 -2.21 -15.76 10.31
CA ASP A 185 -1.89 -17.08 10.88
C ASP A 185 -1.66 -18.14 9.79
N LYS A 186 -2.15 -17.90 8.57
CA LYS A 186 -2.00 -18.78 7.40
C LYS A 186 -1.06 -18.22 6.34
N ALA A 187 -0.23 -17.23 6.69
CA ALA A 187 0.73 -16.60 5.79
C ALA A 187 2.17 -17.02 6.17
N PRO A 188 2.71 -18.10 5.58
CA PRO A 188 4.10 -18.51 5.80
C PRO A 188 5.07 -17.34 5.57
N GLY A 189 6.00 -17.15 6.50
CA GLY A 189 6.93 -16.02 6.48
C GLY A 189 6.25 -14.66 6.49
N PHE A 190 5.01 -14.55 6.99
CA PHE A 190 4.18 -13.35 6.89
C PHE A 190 3.98 -12.80 5.46
N TYR A 191 4.14 -13.63 4.43
CA TYR A 191 3.87 -13.22 3.05
C TYR A 191 2.37 -13.03 2.85
N LYS A 192 1.90 -11.78 2.92
CA LYS A 192 0.49 -11.41 2.76
C LYS A 192 0.35 -10.11 1.97
N ILE A 193 -0.53 -10.15 0.97
CA ILE A 193 -0.89 -9.01 0.13
C ILE A 193 -2.35 -8.66 0.43
N LEU A 194 -2.63 -7.39 0.73
CA LEU A 194 -3.92 -6.90 1.24
C LEU A 194 -4.77 -6.15 0.20
N THR A 195 -4.39 -6.21 -1.07
CA THR A 195 -5.17 -5.62 -2.17
C THR A 195 -6.36 -6.50 -2.51
N ASP A 196 -7.49 -5.85 -2.81
CA ASP A 196 -8.74 -6.48 -3.22
C ASP A 196 -9.24 -7.55 -2.22
N GLU A 197 -9.09 -7.27 -0.92
CA GLU A 197 -9.70 -8.11 0.14
C GLU A 197 -11.23 -7.97 0.12
N THR A 198 -11.93 -9.03 0.52
CA THR A 198 -13.40 -9.05 0.65
C THR A 198 -13.87 -8.15 1.80
N GLY A 199 -15.17 -7.84 1.84
CA GLY A 199 -15.79 -7.09 2.93
C GLY A 199 -16.37 -5.77 2.45
N LYS A 200 -17.60 -5.47 2.89
CA LYS A 200 -18.38 -4.31 2.43
C LYS A 200 -17.70 -2.96 2.66
N GLU A 201 -16.86 -2.86 3.67
CA GLU A 201 -16.12 -1.62 4.01
C GLU A 201 -14.66 -1.65 3.58
N SER A 202 -14.15 -2.78 3.06
CA SER A 202 -12.73 -2.97 2.78
C SER A 202 -12.22 -2.01 1.71
N TRP A 203 -11.15 -1.29 2.02
CA TRP A 203 -10.42 -0.50 1.03
C TRP A 203 -9.69 -1.44 0.05
N PRO A 204 -9.84 -1.27 -1.28
CA PRO A 204 -9.31 -2.25 -2.23
C PRO A 204 -7.80 -2.17 -2.47
N ILE A 205 -7.11 -1.11 -2.02
CA ILE A 205 -5.69 -0.89 -2.29
C ILE A 205 -4.90 -0.75 -0.96
N SER A 206 -5.21 -1.62 -0.01
CA SER A 206 -4.49 -1.70 1.27
C SER A 206 -3.19 -2.49 1.16
N GLY A 207 -2.24 -2.20 2.06
CA GLY A 207 -0.96 -2.89 2.13
C GLY A 207 -0.37 -2.84 3.53
N ALA A 208 0.38 -3.88 3.90
CA ALA A 208 1.23 -3.87 5.08
C ALA A 208 2.66 -3.48 4.66
N THR A 209 3.41 -2.90 5.58
CA THR A 209 4.85 -2.67 5.40
C THR A 209 5.66 -3.59 6.30
N PHE A 210 6.76 -4.13 5.76
CA PHE A 210 7.53 -5.20 6.36
C PHE A 210 8.92 -4.75 6.72
N VAL A 211 9.39 -5.22 7.87
CA VAL A 211 10.79 -5.14 8.28
C VAL A 211 11.48 -6.42 7.88
N LEU A 212 12.70 -6.31 7.37
CA LEU A 212 13.56 -7.43 6.98
C LEU A 212 14.81 -7.43 7.88
N MET A 213 15.09 -8.55 8.52
CA MET A 213 16.27 -8.76 9.36
C MET A 213 16.94 -10.09 9.00
N HIS A 214 18.26 -10.18 9.12
CA HIS A 214 18.93 -11.48 9.06
C HIS A 214 18.47 -12.38 10.21
N LYS A 215 18.22 -13.66 9.93
CA LYS A 215 17.89 -14.67 10.95
C LYS A 215 19.05 -14.86 11.93
N VAL A 216 20.29 -14.84 11.44
CA VAL A 216 21.50 -14.86 12.26
C VAL A 216 22.02 -13.43 12.42
N GLN A 217 22.15 -12.99 13.66
CA GLN A 217 22.57 -11.65 14.05
C GLN A 217 24.02 -11.68 14.54
N GLU A 218 24.97 -11.46 13.62
CA GLU A 218 26.40 -11.34 13.92
C GLU A 218 26.68 -10.31 15.03
N LYS A 219 25.95 -9.18 14.98
CA LYS A 219 25.94 -8.15 16.01
C LYS A 219 24.73 -8.34 16.92
N SER A 220 24.78 -9.37 17.77
CA SER A 220 23.64 -9.76 18.62
C SER A 220 23.09 -8.64 19.51
N ALA A 221 23.95 -7.74 20.00
CA ALA A 221 23.53 -6.56 20.75
C ALA A 221 22.66 -5.62 19.90
N THR A 222 23.07 -5.32 18.66
CA THR A 222 22.32 -4.50 17.72
C THR A 222 20.99 -5.15 17.36
N GLY A 223 20.98 -6.44 17.02
CA GLY A 223 19.76 -7.18 16.71
C GLY A 223 18.74 -7.14 17.86
N LYS A 224 19.20 -7.23 19.12
CA LYS A 224 18.35 -7.11 20.31
C LYS A 224 17.70 -5.73 20.42
N GLU A 225 18.45 -4.66 20.17
CA GLU A 225 17.90 -3.31 20.22
C GLU A 225 16.90 -3.04 19.09
N VAL A 226 17.13 -3.58 17.88
CA VAL A 226 16.15 -3.50 16.79
C VAL A 226 14.84 -4.20 17.17
N LEU A 227 14.91 -5.41 17.73
CA LEU A 227 13.70 -6.13 18.18
C LEU A 227 12.99 -5.39 19.33
N LYS A 228 13.73 -4.82 20.29
CA LYS A 228 13.15 -3.99 21.36
C LYS A 228 12.46 -2.75 20.82
N PHE A 229 13.02 -2.11 19.80
CA PHE A 229 12.41 -0.95 19.16
C PHE A 229 11.04 -1.31 18.56
N PHE A 230 10.95 -2.39 17.79
CA PHE A 230 9.67 -2.82 17.22
C PHE A 230 8.70 -3.38 18.27
N ASP A 231 9.19 -4.05 19.31
CA ASP A 231 8.32 -4.47 20.42
C ASP A 231 7.74 -3.29 21.20
N TRP A 232 8.55 -2.23 21.43
CA TRP A 232 8.06 -0.97 21.99
C TRP A 232 7.03 -0.32 21.07
N ALA A 233 7.27 -0.32 19.76
CA ALA A 233 6.33 0.23 18.79
C ALA A 233 4.98 -0.51 18.82
N TYR A 234 4.98 -1.84 18.93
CA TYR A 234 3.76 -2.63 19.12
C TYR A 234 3.08 -2.39 20.46
N GLY A 235 3.84 -2.25 21.54
CA GLY A 235 3.27 -2.09 22.89
C GLY A 235 2.82 -0.67 23.23
N LYS A 236 3.36 0.35 22.56
CA LYS A 236 3.16 1.77 22.93
C LYS A 236 2.95 2.71 21.73
N GLY A 237 3.11 2.23 20.51
CA GLY A 237 3.09 3.05 19.30
C GLY A 237 1.75 3.13 18.59
N ASP A 238 0.73 2.35 18.98
CA ASP A 238 -0.57 2.30 18.29
C ASP A 238 -1.20 3.68 18.11
N LYS A 239 -1.17 4.53 19.15
CA LYS A 239 -1.67 5.90 19.05
C LYS A 239 -0.86 6.73 18.04
N LEU A 240 0.46 6.59 18.01
CA LEU A 240 1.32 7.32 17.07
C LEU A 240 1.04 6.88 15.63
N ALA A 241 0.80 5.59 15.41
CA ALA A 241 0.43 5.06 14.10
C ALA A 241 -0.94 5.60 13.66
N SER A 242 -1.95 5.56 14.53
CA SER A 242 -3.28 6.08 14.22
C SER A 242 -3.33 7.60 14.05
N ASP A 243 -2.51 8.37 14.80
CA ASP A 243 -2.38 9.82 14.61
C ASP A 243 -1.76 10.18 13.24
N LEU A 244 -1.15 9.20 12.56
CA LEU A 244 -0.63 9.29 11.18
C LEU A 244 -1.50 8.51 10.18
N ASP A 245 -2.71 8.09 10.59
CA ASP A 245 -3.70 7.39 9.77
C ASP A 245 -3.26 6.01 9.26
N TYR A 246 -2.31 5.39 9.98
CA TYR A 246 -2.00 3.97 9.85
C TYR A 246 -2.87 3.14 10.78
N VAL A 247 -3.15 1.91 10.35
CA VAL A 247 -3.82 0.89 11.13
C VAL A 247 -2.77 0.07 11.89
N PRO A 248 -2.79 0.11 13.24
CA PRO A 248 -1.95 -0.77 14.04
C PRO A 248 -2.29 -2.23 13.77
N LEU A 249 -1.28 -3.10 13.82
CA LEU A 249 -1.52 -4.52 13.70
C LEU A 249 -2.33 -5.04 14.91
N PRO A 250 -3.33 -5.90 14.68
CA PRO A 250 -4.06 -6.54 15.77
C PRO A 250 -3.13 -7.27 16.75
N GLU A 251 -3.46 -7.27 18.04
CA GLU A 251 -2.63 -7.85 19.11
C GLU A 251 -2.27 -9.32 18.84
N ASN A 252 -3.19 -10.10 18.28
CA ASN A 252 -2.93 -11.49 17.91
C ASN A 252 -1.82 -11.61 16.85
N VAL A 253 -1.74 -10.68 15.89
CA VAL A 253 -0.67 -10.63 14.87
C VAL A 253 0.65 -10.21 15.51
N GLN A 254 0.64 -9.20 16.40
CA GLN A 254 1.83 -8.80 17.16
C GLN A 254 2.40 -9.99 17.96
N ASN A 255 1.54 -10.80 18.58
CA ASN A 255 1.96 -11.99 19.33
C ASN A 255 2.50 -13.11 18.43
N LEU A 256 1.94 -13.30 17.23
CA LEU A 256 2.53 -14.20 16.22
C LEU A 256 3.94 -13.75 15.83
N ILE A 257 4.17 -12.45 15.67
CA ILE A 257 5.48 -11.87 15.34
C ILE A 257 6.47 -12.11 16.48
N ARG A 258 6.10 -11.79 17.73
CA ARG A 258 6.96 -12.04 18.91
C ARG A 258 7.38 -13.51 19.02
N LYS A 259 6.43 -14.43 18.81
CA LYS A 259 6.71 -15.86 18.77
C LYS A 259 7.70 -16.20 17.66
N ALA A 260 7.47 -15.70 16.44
CA ALA A 260 8.34 -15.95 15.31
C ALA A 260 9.76 -15.40 15.53
N TRP A 261 9.92 -14.24 16.20
CA TRP A 261 11.24 -13.71 16.56
C TRP A 261 12.00 -14.67 17.47
N LYS A 262 11.34 -15.19 18.51
CA LYS A 262 11.92 -16.20 19.41
C LYS A 262 12.28 -17.47 18.67
N ASP A 263 11.47 -17.89 17.70
CA ASP A 263 11.66 -19.14 16.97
C ASP A 263 12.72 -19.03 15.87
N GLN A 264 12.98 -17.85 15.29
CA GLN A 264 13.78 -17.72 14.07
C GLN A 264 15.03 -16.84 14.20
N ILE A 265 15.05 -15.85 15.09
CA ILE A 265 16.19 -14.94 15.23
C ILE A 265 17.20 -15.50 16.24
N ARG A 266 18.45 -15.66 15.81
CA ARG A 266 19.56 -16.28 16.56
C ARG A 266 20.81 -15.42 16.54
N ASP A 267 21.64 -15.54 17.56
CA ASP A 267 23.01 -15.00 17.52
C ASP A 267 23.92 -15.97 16.75
N ALA A 268 25.18 -15.58 16.56
CA ALA A 268 26.18 -16.41 15.87
C ALA A 268 26.45 -17.77 16.56
N SER A 269 26.06 -17.93 17.83
CA SER A 269 26.18 -19.20 18.57
C SER A 269 24.94 -20.10 18.45
N GLY A 270 23.87 -19.61 17.78
CA GLY A 270 22.63 -20.34 17.62
C GLY A 270 21.63 -20.18 18.77
N LEU A 271 21.86 -19.24 19.70
CA LEU A 271 20.93 -18.97 20.80
C LEU A 271 19.88 -17.90 20.40
N PRO A 272 18.62 -18.01 20.86
CA PRO A 272 17.60 -16.98 20.62
C PRO A 272 18.00 -15.60 21.14
N LEU A 273 17.71 -14.54 20.37
CA LEU A 273 17.95 -13.16 20.80
C LEU A 273 16.91 -12.64 21.80
N THR A 274 15.68 -13.14 21.71
CA THR A 274 14.57 -12.82 22.59
C THR A 274 14.27 -14.01 23.51
N LYS A 275 13.77 -13.72 24.72
CA LYS A 275 13.41 -14.74 25.71
C LYS A 275 12.02 -15.32 25.42
#